data_AF-A0A5N7NU91-F1
#
_entry.id   AF-A0A5N7NU91-F1
#
_cell.length_a   1.000
_cell.length_b   1.000
_cell.length_c   1.000
_cell.angle_alpha   90.00
_cell.angle_beta   90.00
_cell.angle_gamma   90.00
#
_symmetry.space_group_name_H-M   'P 1'
#
loop_
_entity.id
_entity.type
_entity.pdbx_description
1 polymer ?
#
loop_
_entity_poly.entity_id
_entity_poly.type
_entity_poly.pdbx_seq_one_letter_code
_entity_poly.pdbx_strand_id
1 'polypeptide(L)' 'MKAADVRAKSLDQLNDELGTLKKEQFNLRFQKATGQLEKTARVKQVRRDIARIKTIARQKAAASKA' A
#
# COMPACT_ATOMS: atom_id res chain seq x y z
N MET A 1 2.91 7.74 -2.80
CA MET A 1 2.99 8.08 -1.36
C MET A 1 4.45 8.32 -0.95
N LYS A 2 4.75 9.34 -0.12
CA LYS A 2 6.10 9.51 0.46
C LYS A 2 6.21 8.72 1.77
N ALA A 3 7.42 8.28 2.12
CA ALA A 3 7.63 7.48 3.32
C ALA A 3 7.33 8.26 4.63
N ALA A 4 7.53 9.58 4.62
CA ALA A 4 7.22 10.45 5.76
C ALA A 4 5.72 10.40 6.11
N ASP A 5 4.85 10.53 5.10
CA ASP A 5 3.39 10.50 5.25
C ASP A 5 2.91 9.17 5.86
N VAL A 6 3.56 8.06 5.52
CA VAL A 6 3.24 6.72 6.03
C VAL A 6 3.68 6.59 7.51
N ARG A 7 4.80 7.22 7.90
CA ARG A 7 5.29 7.15 9.30
C ARG A 7 4.41 7.93 10.27
N ALA A 8 3.79 9.01 9.80
CA ALA A 8 2.89 9.84 10.61
C ALA A 8 1.58 9.13 10.98
N LYS A 9 1.17 8.10 10.22
CA LYS A 9 -0.08 7.34 10.45
C LYS A 9 0.02 6.39 11.65
N SER A 10 -1.10 6.15 12.32
CA SER A 10 -1.22 5.10 13.36
C SER A 10 -1.23 3.69 12.74
N LEU A 11 -1.05 2.65 13.56
CA LEU A 11 -1.09 1.26 13.07
C LEU A 11 -2.45 0.91 12.44
N ASP A 12 -3.55 1.38 13.02
CA ASP A 12 -4.90 1.13 12.50
C ASP A 12 -5.12 1.84 11.16
N GLN A 13 -4.72 3.11 11.07
CA GLN A 13 -4.75 3.86 9.82
C GLN A 13 -3.90 3.21 8.72
N LEU A 14 -2.77 2.60 9.08
CA LEU A 14 -1.94 1.86 8.13
C LEU A 14 -2.62 0.57 7.64
N ASN A 15 -3.38 -0.10 8.49
CA ASN A 15 -4.15 -1.29 8.12
C ASN A 15 -5.32 -0.95 7.19
N ASP A 16 -6.04 0.14 7.46
CA ASP A 16 -7.14 0.62 6.62
C ASP A 16 -6.66 1.03 5.23
N GLU A 17 -5.54 1.78 5.18
CA GLU A 17 -4.89 2.18 3.93
C GLU A 17 -4.43 0.95 3.13
N LEU A 18 -3.86 -0.04 3.81
CA LEU A 18 -3.43 -1.30 3.20
C LEU A 18 -4.61 -2.07 2.62
N GLY A 19 -5.76 -2.08 3.30
CA GLY A 19 -7.01 -2.66 2.77
C GLY A 19 -7.46 -1.97 1.49
N THR A 20 -7.41 -0.64 1.48
CA THR A 20 -7.79 0.19 0.32
C THR A 20 -6.86 -0.07 -0.88
N LEU A 21 -5.55 -0.05 -0.66
CA LEU A 21 -4.57 -0.31 -1.72
C LEU A 21 -4.63 -1.74 -2.26
N LYS A 22 -5.01 -2.73 -1.44
CA LYS A 22 -5.25 -4.10 -1.91
C LYS A 22 -6.46 -4.20 -2.83
N LYS A 23 -7.56 -3.51 -2.51
CA LYS A 23 -8.73 -3.42 -3.39
C LYS A 23 -8.37 -2.77 -4.72
N GLU A 24 -7.62 -1.67 -4.67
CA GLU A 24 -7.12 -1.00 -5.87
C GLU A 24 -6.21 -1.93 -6.70
N GLN A 25 -5.29 -2.64 -6.05
CA GLN A 25 -4.43 -3.62 -6.71
C GLN A 25 -5.23 -4.72 -7.42
N PHE A 26 -6.29 -5.22 -6.78
CA PHE A 26 -7.18 -6.22 -7.38
C PHE A 26 -7.87 -5.64 -8.63
N ASN A 27 -8.43 -4.44 -8.54
CA ASN A 27 -9.07 -3.77 -9.68
C ASN A 27 -8.09 -3.55 -10.84
N LEU A 28 -6.85 -3.13 -10.54
CA LEU A 28 -5.81 -2.96 -11.56
C LEU A 28 -5.41 -4.29 -12.22
N ARG A 29 -5.39 -5.40 -11.45
CA ARG A 29 -5.17 -6.76 -12.01
C ARG A 29 -6.32 -7.19 -12.90
N PHE A 30 -7.55 -6.89 -12.50
CA PHE A 30 -8.74 -7.17 -13.29
C PHE A 30 -8.74 -6.40 -14.61
N GLN A 31 -8.52 -5.08 -14.55
CA GLN A 31 -8.37 -4.22 -15.74
C GLN A 31 -7.25 -4.67 -16.66
N LYS A 32 -6.13 -5.17 -16.09
CA LYS A 32 -5.04 -5.74 -16.89
C LYS A 32 -5.49 -6.99 -17.63
N ALA A 33 -6.27 -7.86 -16.98
CA ALA A 33 -6.76 -9.10 -17.58
C ALA A 33 -7.81 -8.84 -18.67
N THR A 34 -8.65 -7.80 -18.51
CA THR A 34 -9.66 -7.41 -19.51
C THR A 34 -9.11 -6.51 -20.63
N GLY A 35 -7.82 -6.13 -20.58
CA GLY A 35 -7.20 -5.25 -21.57
C GLY A 35 -7.56 -3.77 -21.44
N GLN A 36 -8.26 -3.37 -20.37
CA GLN A 36 -8.75 -2.00 -20.13
C GLN A 36 -7.79 -1.16 -19.25
N LEU A 37 -6.57 -1.63 -19.03
CA LEU A 37 -5.61 -0.94 -18.15
C LEU A 37 -4.90 0.21 -18.87
N GLU A 38 -5.40 1.43 -18.65
CA GLU A 38 -4.78 2.64 -19.21
C GLU A 38 -3.54 3.11 -18.41
N LYS A 39 -3.61 3.08 -17.07
CA LYS A 39 -2.58 3.66 -16.18
C LYS A 39 -1.61 2.61 -15.63
N THR A 40 -0.74 2.07 -16.50
CA THR A 40 0.24 1.04 -16.13
C THR A 40 1.22 1.48 -15.02
N ALA A 41 1.59 2.76 -14.97
CA ALA A 41 2.45 3.32 -13.92
C ALA A 41 1.84 3.16 -12.51
N ARG A 42 0.49 3.21 -12.41
CA ARG A 42 -0.23 3.10 -11.14
C ARG A 42 -0.03 1.73 -10.49
N VAL A 43 0.08 0.67 -11.29
CA VAL A 43 0.36 -0.70 -10.79
C VAL A 43 1.66 -0.74 -9.98
N LYS A 44 2.72 -0.12 -10.50
CA LYS A 44 4.03 -0.05 -9.83
C LYS A 44 3.97 0.83 -8.57
N GLN A 45 3.20 1.91 -8.62
CA GLN A 45 3.01 2.80 -7.47
C GLN A 45 2.29 2.09 -6.33
N VAL A 46 1.13 1.46 -6.60
CA VAL A 46 0.35 0.72 -5.61
C VAL A 46 1.18 -0.40 -4.96
N ARG A 47 1.97 -1.15 -5.77
CA ARG A 47 2.88 -2.18 -5.23
C ARG A 47 3.92 -1.60 -4.27
N ARG A 48 4.51 -0.45 -4.59
CA ARG A 48 5.49 0.25 -3.74
C ARG A 48 4.84 0.82 -2.48
N ASP A 49 3.65 1.39 -2.60
CA ASP A 49 2.91 1.97 -1.48
C ASP A 49 2.54 0.87 -0.46
N ILE A 50 2.04 -0.29 -0.92
CA ILE A 50 1.80 -1.47 -0.07
C ILE A 50 3.09 -1.93 0.64
N ALA A 51 4.21 -2.01 -0.09
CA ALA A 51 5.49 -2.42 0.50
C ALA A 51 5.93 -1.46 1.62
N ARG A 52 5.86 -0.14 1.38
CA ARG A 52 6.23 0.86 2.40
C ARG A 52 5.37 0.77 3.65
N ILE A 53 4.05 0.59 3.50
CA ILE A 53 3.13 0.43 4.64
C ILE A 53 3.51 -0.80 5.45
N LYS A 54 3.72 -1.95 4.81
CA LYS A 54 4.13 -3.19 5.51
C LYS A 54 5.45 -3.01 6.26
N THR A 55 6.44 -2.37 5.64
CA THR A 55 7.73 -2.11 6.29
C THR A 55 7.58 -1.22 7.52
N ILE A 56 6.84 -0.12 7.43
CA ILE A 56 6.66 0.82 8.54
C ILE A 56 5.80 0.19 9.66
N ALA A 57 4.75 -0.55 9.32
CA ALA A 57 3.96 -1.30 10.29
C ALA A 57 4.84 -2.28 11.07
N ARG A 58 5.75 -3.00 10.38
CA ARG A 58 6.71 -3.89 11.03
C ARG A 58 7.71 -3.14 11.91
N GLN A 59 8.21 -1.99 11.46
CA GLN A 59 9.11 -1.14 12.26
C GLN A 59 8.43 -0.66 13.55
N LYS A 60 7.18 -0.19 13.46
CA LYS A 60 6.40 0.24 14.63
C LYS A 60 6.13 -0.91 15.61
N ALA A 61 5.79 -2.09 15.11
CA ALA A 61 5.56 -3.28 15.93
C ALA A 61 6.84 -3.83 16.58
N ALA A 62 8.01 -3.63 15.96
CA ALA A 62 9.31 -3.99 16.54
C ALA A 62 9.73 -3.00 17.63
N ALA A 63 9.50 -1.69 17.41
CA ALA A 63 9.78 -0.65 18.38
C ALA A 63 8.91 -0.74 19.64
N SER A 64 7.67 -1.23 19.53
CA SER A 64 6.80 -1.45 20.70
C SER A 64 7.12 -2.71 21.50
N LYS A 65 8.00 -3.58 21.00
CA LYS A 65 8.43 -4.83 21.67
C LYS A 65 9.78 -4.70 22.37
N ALA A 66 10.48 -3.59 22.19
CA ALA A 66 11.72 -3.25 22.88
C ALA A 66 11.42 -2.35 24.08
#